data_AF-A0A941IXL7-F1
#
_entry.id   AF-A0A941IXL7-F1
#
_cell.length_a   1.000
_cell.length_b   1.000
_cell.length_c   1.000
_cell.angle_alpha   90.00
_cell.angle_beta   90.00
_cell.angle_gamma   90.00
#
_symmetry.space_group_name_H-M   'P 1'
#
loop_
_entity.id
_entity.type
_entity.pdbx_description
1 polymer ?
#
loop_
_entity_poly.entity_id
_entity_poly.type
_entity_poly.pdbx_seq_one_letter_code
_entity_poly.pdbx_strand_id
1 'polypeptide(L)'
;MNTTLITILIIVVLLFILYYVPILLLFVARLSGVKINLLTLTFMRFRNVPPALIVKSLIEFNKAGLKSIDRKVLEAHYLAGGNIENLVHGIIIANKAGRTLTVEKACKDDLAGIDLTEAFNEVKHAGDDEVI
;
A
#
# COMPACT_ATOMS: atom_id res chain seq x y z
N MET A 1 -35.07 -33.37 1.71
CA MET A 1 -34.17 -32.19 1.60
C MET A 1 -33.24 -32.45 0.43
N ASN A 2 -33.45 -31.73 -0.66
CA ASN A 2 -33.03 -32.16 -1.99
C ASN A 2 -31.54 -31.88 -2.17
N THR A 3 -30.75 -32.89 -2.52
CA THR A 3 -29.30 -32.79 -2.72
C THR A 3 -28.92 -31.67 -3.67
N THR A 4 -29.75 -31.39 -4.67
CA THR A 4 -29.62 -30.24 -5.58
C THR A 4 -29.61 -28.89 -4.88
N LEU A 5 -30.45 -28.68 -3.86
CA LEU A 5 -30.46 -27.44 -3.07
C LEU A 5 -29.18 -27.29 -2.25
N ILE A 6 -28.67 -28.39 -1.70
CA ILE A 6 -27.41 -28.41 -0.94
C ILE A 6 -26.24 -28.08 -1.87
N THR A 7 -26.19 -28.67 -3.07
CA THR A 7 -25.15 -28.37 -4.07
C THR A 7 -25.17 -26.91 -4.49
N ILE A 8 -26.35 -26.35 -4.77
CA ILE A 8 -26.48 -24.92 -5.13
C ILE A 8 -26.00 -24.04 -3.98
N LEU A 9 -26.38 -24.34 -2.74
CA LEU A 9 -25.93 -23.58 -1.57
C LEU A 9 -24.40 -23.59 -1.43
N ILE A 10 -23.76 -24.75 -1.60
CA ILE A 10 -22.30 -24.88 -1.53
C ILE A 10 -21.62 -24.02 -2.60
N ILE A 11 -22.13 -24.04 -3.84
CA ILE A 11 -21.59 -23.24 -4.95
C ILE A 11 -21.72 -21.74 -4.64
N VAL A 12 -22.88 -21.30 -4.15
CA VAL A 12 -23.12 -19.89 -3.79
C VAL A 12 -22.17 -19.44 -2.68
N VAL A 13 -22.02 -20.23 -1.63
CA VAL A 13 -21.08 -19.93 -0.53
C VAL A 13 -19.64 -19.90 -1.03
N LEU A 14 -19.26 -20.84 -1.90
CA LEU A 14 -17.92 -20.87 -2.49
C LEU A 14 -17.65 -19.63 -3.34
N LEU A 15 -18.59 -19.20 -4.19
CA LEU A 15 -18.48 -17.98 -4.98
C LEU A 15 -18.38 -16.74 -4.10
N PHE A 16 -19.16 -16.68 -3.02
CA PHE A 16 -19.10 -15.59 -2.06
C PHE A 16 -17.72 -15.49 -1.39
N ILE A 17 -17.17 -16.63 -0.95
CA ILE A 17 -15.82 -16.69 -0.38
C ILE A 17 -14.79 -16.27 -1.43
N LEU A 18 -14.89 -16.77 -2.67
CA LEU A 18 -13.94 -16.46 -3.74
C LEU A 18 -13.96 -14.98 -4.13
N TYR A 19 -15.14 -14.33 -4.08
CA TYR A 19 -15.28 -12.89 -4.29
C TYR A 19 -14.68 -12.08 -3.14
N TYR A 20 -14.92 -12.50 -1.90
CA TYR A 20 -14.45 -11.76 -0.72
C TYR A 20 -12.94 -11.91 -0.50
N VAL A 21 -12.38 -13.10 -0.77
CA VAL A 21 -10.97 -13.40 -0.51
C VAL A 21 -10.09 -12.89 -1.67
N PRO A 22 -9.13 -11.98 -1.41
CA PRO A 22 -8.29 -11.36 -2.45
C PRO A 22 -7.12 -12.28 -2.89
N ILE A 23 -7.43 -13.42 -3.52
CA ILE A 23 -6.42 -14.42 -3.94
C ILE A 23 -5.48 -13.86 -5.02
N LEU A 24 -6.02 -13.11 -5.98
CA LEU A 24 -5.24 -12.48 -7.06
C LEU A 24 -4.17 -11.53 -6.51
N LEU A 25 -4.55 -10.68 -5.55
CA LEU A 25 -3.64 -9.74 -4.89
C LEU A 25 -2.49 -10.44 -4.15
N LEU A 26 -2.78 -11.59 -3.51
CA LEU A 26 -1.75 -12.38 -2.86
C LEU A 26 -0.70 -12.83 -3.88
N PHE A 27 -1.13 -13.32 -5.05
CA PHE A 27 -0.22 -13.78 -6.09
C PHE A 27 0.67 -12.64 -6.61
N VAL A 28 0.09 -11.47 -6.89
CA VAL A 28 0.82 -10.27 -7.34
C VAL A 28 1.84 -9.80 -6.29
N ALA A 29 1.46 -9.81 -5.00
CA ALA A 29 2.36 -9.45 -3.90
C ALA A 29 3.55 -10.42 -3.83
N ARG A 30 3.30 -11.73 -3.92
CA ARG A 30 4.35 -12.76 -3.84
C ARG A 30 5.31 -12.68 -5.02
N LEU A 31 4.80 -12.50 -6.24
CA LEU A 31 5.63 -12.31 -7.43
C LEU A 31 6.51 -11.06 -7.34
N SER A 32 6.02 -10.02 -6.68
CA SER A 32 6.76 -8.79 -6.44
C SER A 32 7.72 -8.87 -5.25
N GLY A 33 7.89 -10.04 -4.64
CA GLY A 33 8.76 -10.25 -3.48
C GLY A 33 8.23 -9.70 -2.16
N VAL A 34 6.96 -9.30 -2.09
CA VAL A 34 6.31 -8.80 -0.87
C VAL A 34 5.68 -9.97 -0.11
N LYS A 35 6.21 -10.27 1.08
CA LYS A 35 5.74 -11.37 1.93
C LYS A 35 4.48 -10.96 2.70
N ILE A 36 3.30 -11.20 2.12
CA ILE A 36 2.00 -11.02 2.79
C ILE A 36 1.25 -12.36 2.87
N ASN A 37 0.41 -12.50 3.90
CA ASN A 37 -0.46 -13.63 4.12
C ASN A 37 -1.90 -13.31 3.69
N LEU A 38 -2.61 -14.32 3.19
CA LEU A 38 -4.00 -14.20 2.76
C LEU A 38 -4.90 -13.70 3.90
N LEU A 39 -4.72 -14.27 5.10
CA LEU A 39 -5.40 -13.84 6.32
C LEU A 39 -5.28 -12.32 6.53
N THR A 40 -4.09 -11.74 6.35
CA THR A 40 -3.94 -10.29 6.53
C THR A 40 -4.77 -9.51 5.50
N LEU A 41 -4.73 -9.88 4.22
CA LEU A 41 -5.50 -9.18 3.20
C LEU A 41 -7.00 -9.24 3.48
N THR A 42 -7.50 -10.38 3.96
CA THR A 42 -8.90 -10.52 4.39
C THR A 42 -9.19 -9.63 5.61
N PHE A 43 -8.31 -9.61 6.62
CA PHE A 43 -8.44 -8.74 7.80
C PHE A 43 -8.34 -7.24 7.49
N MET A 44 -7.69 -6.83 6.39
CA MET A 44 -7.70 -5.43 5.95
C MET A 44 -9.10 -5.01 5.50
N ARG A 45 -9.80 -5.85 4.71
CA ARG A 45 -11.18 -5.56 4.31
C ARG A 45 -12.12 -5.43 5.51
N PHE A 46 -11.97 -6.29 6.51
CA PHE A 46 -12.76 -6.20 7.75
C PHE A 46 -12.54 -4.88 8.51
N ARG A 47 -11.34 -4.30 8.42
CA ARG A 47 -11.01 -3.00 9.01
C ARG A 47 -11.30 -1.82 8.08
N ASN A 48 -12.03 -2.05 6.98
CA ASN A 48 -12.29 -1.05 5.94
C ASN A 48 -11.03 -0.45 5.30
N VAL A 49 -9.90 -1.18 5.32
CA VAL A 49 -8.66 -0.78 4.64
C VAL A 49 -8.61 -1.49 3.29
N PRO A 50 -8.45 -0.77 2.15
CA PRO A 50 -8.39 -1.37 0.83
C PRO A 50 -7.06 -2.14 0.65
N PRO A 51 -7.06 -3.49 0.62
CA PRO A 51 -5.84 -4.27 0.54
C PRO A 51 -5.07 -4.03 -0.77
N ALA A 52 -5.78 -3.68 -1.85
CA ALA A 52 -5.18 -3.38 -3.13
C ALA A 52 -4.21 -2.20 -3.07
N LEU A 53 -4.63 -1.12 -2.37
CA LEU A 53 -3.83 0.09 -2.21
C LEU A 53 -2.55 -0.21 -1.43
N ILE A 54 -2.68 -0.84 -0.26
CA ILE A 54 -1.54 -1.18 0.60
C ILE A 54 -0.55 -2.11 -0.10
N VAL A 55 -1.04 -3.13 -0.80
CA VAL A 55 -0.16 -4.06 -1.55
C VAL A 55 0.57 -3.33 -2.66
N LYS A 56 -0.11 -2.48 -3.44
CA LYS A 56 0.51 -1.68 -4.51
C LYS A 56 1.63 -0.81 -3.95
N SER A 57 1.37 -0.08 -2.88
CA SER A 57 2.36 0.76 -2.18
C SER A 57 3.58 -0.04 -1.71
N LEU A 58 3.37 -1.22 -1.12
CA LEU A 58 4.47 -2.08 -0.69
C LEU A 58 5.30 -2.62 -1.86
N ILE A 59 4.67 -2.89 -3.01
CA ILE A 59 5.36 -3.29 -4.23
C ILE A 59 6.24 -2.13 -4.74
N GLU A 60 5.72 -0.90 -4.73
CA GLU A 60 6.47 0.29 -5.13
C GLU A 60 7.67 0.56 -4.21
N PHE A 61 7.49 0.43 -2.89
CA PHE A 61 8.61 0.49 -1.95
C PHE A 61 9.65 -0.59 -2.21
N ASN A 62 9.23 -1.83 -2.45
CA ASN A 62 10.14 -2.92 -2.75
C ASN A 62 10.95 -2.64 -4.03
N LYS A 63 10.29 -2.13 -5.08
CA LYS A 63 10.94 -1.70 -6.33
C LYS A 63 11.92 -0.54 -6.13
N ALA A 64 11.64 0.37 -5.19
CA ALA A 64 12.52 1.48 -4.82
C ALA A 64 13.65 1.09 -3.84
N GLY A 65 13.77 -0.19 -3.47
CA GLY A 65 14.77 -0.67 -2.50
C GLY A 65 14.40 -0.43 -1.03
N LEU A 66 13.23 0.14 -0.75
CA LEU A 66 12.73 0.50 0.59
C LEU A 66 11.99 -0.68 1.25
N LYS A 67 12.67 -1.81 1.41
CA LYS A 67 12.07 -3.07 1.91
C LYS A 67 11.73 -3.05 3.42
N SER A 68 12.15 -2.02 4.16
CA SER A 68 11.97 -1.91 5.61
C SER A 68 10.63 -1.31 6.03
N ILE A 69 9.81 -0.81 5.09
CA ILE A 69 8.52 -0.20 5.41
C ILE A 69 7.52 -1.27 5.88
N ASP A 70 6.99 -1.12 7.09
CA ASP A 70 5.94 -2.01 7.60
C ASP A 70 4.57 -1.62 7.02
N ARG A 71 3.84 -2.63 6.54
CA ARG A 71 2.45 -2.49 6.10
C ARG A 71 1.56 -1.86 7.16
N LYS A 72 1.84 -2.11 8.45
CA LYS A 72 1.00 -1.62 9.55
C LYS A 72 0.99 -0.10 9.62
N VAL A 73 2.12 0.53 9.27
CA VAL A 73 2.23 2.00 9.24
C VAL A 73 1.35 2.55 8.11
N LEU A 74 1.38 1.94 6.92
CA LEU A 74 0.51 2.31 5.80
C LEU A 74 -0.97 2.12 6.15
N GLU A 75 -1.32 1.00 6.79
CA GLU A 75 -2.70 0.75 7.24
C GLU A 75 -3.15 1.79 8.28
N ALA A 76 -2.30 2.11 9.26
CA ALA A 76 -2.60 3.12 10.27
C ALA A 76 -2.74 4.52 9.66
N HIS A 77 -1.86 4.88 8.71
CA HIS A 77 -1.91 6.15 7.99
C HIS A 77 -3.21 6.30 7.19
N TYR A 78 -3.62 5.24 6.49
CA TYR A 78 -4.90 5.22 5.78
C TYR A 78 -6.09 5.39 6.73
N LEU A 79 -6.08 4.70 7.87
CA LEU A 79 -7.13 4.81 8.89
C LEU A 79 -7.15 6.18 9.56
N ALA A 80 -6.02 6.87 9.64
CA ALA A 80 -5.93 8.26 10.10
C ALA A 80 -6.46 9.27 9.07
N GLY A 81 -6.85 8.83 7.87
CA GLY A 81 -7.33 9.68 6.78
C GLY A 81 -6.22 10.26 5.91
N GLY A 82 -4.99 9.77 6.04
CA GLY A 82 -3.85 10.22 5.24
C GLY A 82 -3.86 9.69 3.81
N ASN A 83 -3.13 10.39 2.93
CA ASN A 83 -3.00 10.01 1.52
C ASN A 83 -1.80 9.06 1.32
N ILE A 84 -2.12 7.79 1.09
CA ILE A 84 -1.12 6.74 0.89
C ILE A 84 -0.29 6.97 -0.38
N GLU A 85 -0.88 7.50 -1.46
CA GLU A 85 -0.14 7.73 -2.70
C GLU A 85 0.86 8.88 -2.55
N ASN A 86 0.45 9.98 -1.92
CA ASN A 86 1.32 11.10 -1.59
C ASN A 86 2.49 10.66 -0.69
N LEU A 87 2.19 9.89 0.36
CA LEU A 87 3.20 9.33 1.27
C LEU A 87 4.23 8.47 0.53
N VAL A 88 3.77 7.51 -0.28
CA VAL A 88 4.63 6.53 -0.96
C VAL A 88 5.49 7.22 -2.02
N HIS A 89 4.89 8.01 -2.89
CA HIS A 89 5.63 8.72 -3.92
C HIS A 89 6.62 9.73 -3.33
N GLY A 90 6.22 10.48 -2.31
CA GLY A 90 7.09 11.43 -1.61
C GLY A 90 8.34 10.76 -1.03
N ILE A 91 8.18 9.64 -0.33
CA ILE A 91 9.32 8.87 0.22
C ILE A 91 10.20 8.32 -0.90
N ILE A 92 9.62 7.82 -2.00
CA ILE A 92 10.40 7.31 -3.13
C ILE A 92 11.21 8.43 -3.80
N ILE A 93 10.63 9.62 -3.96
CA ILE A 93 11.32 10.79 -4.53
C ILE A 93 12.44 11.25 -3.59
N ALA A 94 12.16 11.39 -2.29
CA ALA A 94 13.15 11.77 -1.29
C ALA A 94 14.34 10.78 -1.26
N ASN A 95 14.06 9.47 -1.30
CA ASN A 95 15.08 8.44 -1.37
C ASN A 95 15.93 8.53 -2.65
N LYS A 96 15.30 8.77 -3.81
CA LYS A 96 16.01 8.99 -5.08
C LYS A 96 16.87 10.25 -5.07
N ALA A 97 16.44 11.30 -4.36
CA ALA A 97 17.20 12.54 -4.17
C ALA A 97 18.29 12.43 -3.09
N GLY A 98 18.50 11.24 -2.49
CA GLY A 98 19.48 11.02 -1.43
C GLY A 98 19.12 11.71 -0.10
N ARG A 99 17.86 12.15 0.07
CA ARG A 99 17.38 12.80 1.30
C ARG A 99 16.86 11.75 2.28
N THR A 100 17.25 11.91 3.54
CA THR A 100 16.76 11.08 4.63
C THR A 100 15.38 11.56 5.08
N LEU A 101 14.33 10.85 4.65
CA LEU A 101 12.96 11.08 5.09
C LEU A 101 12.45 9.86 5.86
N THR A 102 12.13 10.04 7.13
CA THR A 102 11.51 9.00 7.94
C THR A 102 10.02 8.91 7.63
N VAL A 103 9.46 7.70 7.75
CA VAL A 103 8.03 7.45 7.47
C VAL A 103 7.16 8.26 8.42
N GLU A 104 7.55 8.36 9.69
CA GLU A 104 6.80 9.10 10.71
C GLU A 104 6.73 10.59 10.38
N LYS A 105 7.83 11.16 9.86
CA LYS A 105 7.84 12.56 9.42
C LYS A 105 6.97 12.75 8.19
N ALA A 106 7.13 11.88 7.19
CA ALA A 106 6.32 11.94 5.97
C ALA A 106 4.82 11.80 6.27
N CYS A 107 4.43 10.91 7.18
CA CYS A 107 3.03 10.78 7.61
C CYS A 107 2.53 12.05 8.29
N LYS A 108 3.34 12.66 9.16
CA LYS A 108 2.97 13.90 9.84
C LYS A 108 2.79 15.05 8.86
N ASP A 109 3.70 15.18 7.90
CA ASP A 109 3.68 16.23 6.88
C ASP A 109 2.48 16.03 5.93
N ASP A 110 2.17 14.78 5.53
CA ASP A 110 0.97 14.46 4.75
C ASP A 110 -0.32 14.80 5.51
N LEU A 111 -0.41 14.47 6.80
CA LEU A 111 -1.56 14.83 7.64
C LEU A 111 -1.67 16.34 7.88
N ALA A 112 -0.58 17.09 7.74
CA ALA A 112 -0.58 18.55 7.76
C ALA A 112 -1.07 19.16 6.43
N GLY A 113 -1.34 18.35 5.41
CA GLY A 113 -1.82 18.78 4.09
C GLY A 113 -0.69 19.17 3.12
N ILE A 114 0.55 18.75 3.39
CA ILE A 114 1.69 19.02 2.51
C ILE A 114 1.71 17.98 1.39
N ASP A 115 1.76 18.43 0.13
CA ASP A 115 2.07 17.56 -1.00
C ASP A 115 3.57 17.23 -0.98
N LEU A 116 3.88 16.00 -0.59
CA LEU A 116 5.26 15.54 -0.47
C LEU A 116 5.89 15.38 -1.84
N THR A 117 5.09 15.04 -2.86
CA THR A 117 5.62 14.86 -4.21
C THR A 117 6.09 16.19 -4.77
N GLU A 118 5.33 17.26 -4.58
CA GLU A 118 5.73 18.62 -4.96
C GLU A 118 6.93 19.10 -4.15
N ALA A 119 6.87 18.99 -2.82
CA ALA A 119 7.91 19.47 -1.91
C ALA A 119 9.30 18.87 -2.21
N PHE A 120 9.38 17.58 -2.55
CA PHE A 120 10.67 16.94 -2.86
C PHE A 120 11.08 17.08 -4.33
N ASN A 121 10.15 17.33 -5.25
CA ASN A 121 10.49 17.65 -6.64
C ASN A 121 11.09 19.05 -6.77
N GLU A 122 10.59 20.05 -6.03
CA GLU A 122 11.18 21.40 -6.02
C GLU A 122 12.59 21.42 -5.45
N VAL A 123 12.83 20.66 -4.37
CA VAL A 123 14.16 20.54 -3.74
C VAL A 123 15.17 19.88 -4.68
N LYS A 124 14.71 19.03 -5.61
CA LYS A 124 15.57 18.46 -6.65
C LYS A 124 16.04 19.54 -7.61
N HIS A 125 15.13 20.39 -8.10
CA HIS A 125 15.46 21.46 -9.03
C HIS A 125 16.37 22.54 -8.41
N ALA A 126 16.20 22.87 -7.13
CA ALA A 126 17.06 23.84 -6.45
C ALA A 126 18.52 23.36 -6.26
N GLY A 127 18.78 22.05 -6.28
CA GLY A 127 20.12 21.47 -6.19
C GLY A 127 20.79 21.21 -7.54
N ASP A 128 20.00 21.16 -8.62
CA ASP A 128 20.50 20.99 -9.99
C ASP A 128 21.12 22.29 -10.53
N ASP A 129 20.80 23.45 -9.92
CA ASP A 129 21.33 24.78 -10.28
C ASP A 129 22.74 25.09 -9.70
N GLU A 130 23.27 24.26 -8.79
CA GLU A 130 24.63 24.39 -8.23
C GLU A 130 25.69 23.54 -8.99
N VAL A 131 25.30 22.81 -10.04
CA VAL A 131 26.18 21.90 -10.81
C VAL A 131 26.37 22.37 -12.27
N ILE A 132 26.40 23.70 -12.51
CA ILE A 132 26.89 24.30 -13.75
C ILE A 132 28.09 25.21 -13.45
#